data_AF-A0A5M3WVP1-F1
#
_entry.id   AF-A0A5M3WVP1-F1
#
_cell.length_a   1.000
_cell.length_b   1.000
_cell.length_c   1.000
_cell.angle_alpha   90.00
_cell.angle_beta   90.00
_cell.angle_gamma   90.00
#
_symmetry.space_group_name_H-M   'P 1'
#
loop_
_entity.id
_entity.type
_entity.pdbx_description
1 polymer ?
#
loop_
_entity_poly.entity_id
_entity_poly.type
_entity_poly.pdbx_seq_one_letter_code
_entity_poly.pdbx_strand_id
1 'polypeptide(L)'
;MRRRFQTVTTWVVVVAWVVFYAVALATADPLPPPGTAIAWLVVPPLLWVIAARLVLRHWWSAAEVSAIDPPGRLLAVAVAALPERRREWGRAMTAELAEVEGRSARWRFALSSVGGLLMLPPAGGWPVLALVAGVVVASVAAAGPAVGAAVPGLRVFAVAFTVLAGAMVVLAVARWRRPRLPVLAPTVLVTGGVAASIAMTVLFLRREPAAAQYLPPVAAVCLAAVLAGCLWVALAAPRWLGTGRLAPHLGGAAAVVFAAWFWLAIRTDGTEPPLPLVIVLSLVLVLAPLGAFFVPAFAAGRAGRSFRSGLQAAVWTVIALIPLTYAVWLPEALRQHAIDGGLLLGGEVAAPVGANLADALVFCLGVFPVLGLTLGVIGAGLGARTAAPS
;
A
#
# COMPACT_ATOMS: atom_id res chain seq x y z
N MET A 1 28.53 7.97 -11.46
CA MET A 1 27.54 6.89 -11.17
C MET A 1 26.13 7.40 -10.87
N ARG A 2 25.94 8.47 -10.06
CA ARG A 2 24.62 9.02 -9.68
C ARG A 2 23.64 9.28 -10.84
N ARG A 3 24.09 9.96 -11.92
CA ARG A 3 23.24 10.23 -13.11
C ARG A 3 22.79 8.95 -13.82
N ARG A 4 23.70 7.99 -14.04
CA ARG A 4 23.36 6.70 -14.66
C ARG A 4 22.32 5.93 -13.85
N PHE A 5 22.46 5.89 -12.52
CA PHE A 5 21.50 5.21 -11.66
C PHE A 5 20.12 5.89 -11.70
N GLN A 6 20.06 7.23 -11.65
CA GLN A 6 18.80 7.98 -11.81
C GLN A 6 18.10 7.66 -13.14
N THR A 7 18.85 7.64 -14.24
CA THR A 7 18.33 7.31 -15.56
C THR A 7 17.79 5.88 -15.59
N VAL A 8 18.54 4.91 -15.05
CA VAL A 8 18.09 3.51 -14.98
C VAL A 8 16.82 3.37 -14.14
N THR A 9 16.76 3.97 -12.94
CA THR A 9 15.55 3.92 -12.10
C THR A 9 14.35 4.57 -12.79
N THR A 10 14.54 5.69 -13.47
CA THR A 10 13.50 6.34 -14.29
C THR A 10 12.98 5.38 -15.37
N TRP A 11 13.87 4.72 -16.12
CA TRP A 11 13.46 3.78 -17.17
C TRP A 11 12.77 2.54 -16.62
N VAL A 12 13.25 1.96 -15.51
CA VAL A 12 12.60 0.81 -14.88
C VAL A 12 11.17 1.13 -14.47
N VAL A 13 10.95 2.31 -13.87
CA VAL A 13 9.63 2.77 -13.45
C VAL A 13 8.70 2.99 -14.66
N VAL A 14 9.20 3.66 -15.70
CA VAL A 14 8.42 3.91 -16.92
C VAL A 14 8.07 2.59 -17.61
N VAL A 15 9.03 1.68 -17.78
CA VAL A 15 8.80 0.38 -18.42
C VAL A 15 7.83 -0.47 -17.61
N ALA A 16 7.99 -0.55 -16.29
CA ALA A 16 7.07 -1.28 -15.43
C ALA A 16 5.64 -0.72 -15.53
N TRP A 17 5.47 0.61 -15.56
CA TRP A 17 4.17 1.23 -15.76
C TRP A 17 3.59 0.94 -17.14
N VAL A 18 4.37 1.08 -18.21
CA VAL A 18 3.93 0.81 -19.58
C VAL A 18 3.48 -0.64 -19.72
N VAL A 19 4.22 -1.59 -19.16
CA VAL A 19 3.83 -3.01 -19.18
C VAL A 19 2.54 -3.24 -18.40
N PHE A 20 2.44 -2.71 -17.17
CA PHE A 20 1.22 -2.81 -16.37
C PHE A 20 0.01 -2.23 -17.11
N TYR A 21 0.16 -1.03 -17.68
CA TYR A 21 -0.90 -0.32 -18.37
C TYR A 21 -1.31 -1.01 -19.67
N ALA A 22 -0.34 -1.56 -20.43
CA ALA A 22 -0.62 -2.36 -21.60
C ALA A 22 -1.40 -3.64 -21.27
N VAL A 23 -1.05 -4.33 -20.18
CA VAL A 23 -1.81 -5.48 -19.70
C VAL A 23 -3.23 -5.06 -19.30
N ALA A 24 -3.38 -3.97 -18.55
CA ALA A 24 -4.69 -3.46 -18.15
C ALA A 24 -5.57 -3.13 -19.36
N LEU A 25 -5.02 -2.46 -20.38
CA LEU A 25 -5.70 -2.18 -21.67
C LEU A 25 -6.07 -3.44 -22.42
N ALA A 26 -5.15 -4.43 -22.50
CA ALA A 26 -5.40 -5.68 -23.19
C ALA A 26 -6.49 -6.54 -22.54
N THR A 27 -6.74 -6.32 -21.24
CA THR A 27 -7.80 -7.00 -20.48
C THR A 27 -9.07 -6.16 -20.31
N ALA A 28 -9.07 -4.89 -20.75
CA ALA A 28 -10.22 -4.01 -20.66
C ALA A 28 -11.16 -4.30 -21.83
N ASP A 29 -12.39 -4.68 -21.51
CA ASP A 29 -13.47 -4.81 -22.49
C ASP A 29 -14.72 -4.10 -21.92
N PRO A 30 -15.12 -2.94 -22.48
CA PRO A 30 -14.54 -2.28 -23.64
C PRO A 30 -13.25 -1.51 -23.34
N LEU A 31 -12.52 -1.19 -24.41
CA LEU A 31 -11.33 -0.32 -24.34
C LEU A 31 -11.72 1.10 -23.90
N PRO A 32 -10.95 1.74 -23.00
CA PRO A 32 -11.23 3.11 -22.60
C PRO A 32 -11.09 4.10 -23.77
N PRO A 33 -11.83 5.22 -23.76
CA PRO A 33 -11.70 6.26 -24.78
C PRO A 33 -10.25 6.71 -24.96
N PRO A 34 -9.78 7.04 -26.18
CA PRO A 34 -8.37 7.31 -26.44
C PRO A 34 -7.79 8.44 -25.57
N GLY A 35 -8.56 9.51 -25.34
CA GLY A 35 -8.12 10.63 -24.49
C GLY A 35 -7.89 10.21 -23.04
N THR A 36 -8.80 9.40 -22.49
CA THR A 36 -8.68 8.79 -21.17
C THR A 36 -7.46 7.86 -21.15
N ALA A 37 -7.30 7.02 -22.16
CA ALA A 37 -6.19 6.09 -22.25
C ALA A 37 -4.83 6.79 -22.28
N ILE A 38 -4.70 7.88 -23.05
CA ILE A 38 -3.48 8.69 -23.12
C ILE A 38 -3.19 9.36 -21.78
N ALA A 39 -4.21 9.91 -21.10
CA ALA A 39 -4.03 10.52 -19.79
C ALA A 39 -3.52 9.51 -18.75
N TRP A 40 -4.11 8.30 -18.71
CA TRP A 40 -3.67 7.21 -17.85
C TRP A 40 -2.30 6.63 -18.22
N LEU A 41 -1.91 6.70 -19.50
CA LEU A 41 -0.59 6.29 -19.95
C LEU A 41 0.49 7.30 -19.55
N VAL A 42 0.21 8.61 -19.62
CA VAL A 42 1.23 9.67 -19.53
C VAL A 42 1.38 10.26 -18.13
N VAL A 43 0.26 10.53 -17.45
CA VAL A 43 0.27 11.25 -16.17
C VAL A 43 0.92 10.41 -15.06
N PRO A 44 0.55 9.13 -14.83
CA PRO A 44 1.15 8.32 -13.77
C PRO A 44 2.67 8.09 -13.89
N PRO A 45 3.27 7.79 -15.06
CA PRO A 45 4.71 7.58 -15.13
C PRO A 45 5.49 8.88 -14.96
N LEU A 46 5.00 10.03 -15.47
CA LEU A 46 5.63 11.32 -15.20
C LEU A 46 5.69 11.61 -13.70
N LEU A 47 4.54 11.42 -13.05
CA LEU A 47 4.39 11.49 -11.61
C LEU A 47 5.41 10.55 -10.92
N TRP A 48 5.44 9.27 -11.29
CA TRP A 48 6.33 8.28 -10.68
C TRP A 48 7.82 8.58 -10.91
N VAL A 49 8.20 9.14 -12.06
CA VAL A 49 9.57 9.58 -12.33
C VAL A 49 9.96 10.72 -11.40
N ILE A 50 9.06 11.68 -11.16
CA ILE A 50 9.27 12.75 -10.17
C ILE A 50 9.43 12.14 -8.76
N ALA A 51 8.52 11.24 -8.38
CA ALA A 51 8.57 10.57 -7.07
C ALA A 51 9.86 9.78 -6.86
N ALA A 52 10.24 8.94 -7.82
CA ALA A 52 11.46 8.15 -7.80
C ALA A 52 12.70 9.05 -7.69
N ARG A 53 12.76 10.14 -8.45
CA ARG A 53 13.86 11.12 -8.37
C ARG A 53 13.93 11.81 -7.02
N LEU A 54 12.80 12.15 -6.41
CA LEU A 54 12.74 12.73 -5.06
C LEU A 54 13.23 11.76 -4.00
N VAL A 55 12.75 10.50 -4.02
CA VAL A 55 13.21 9.42 -3.14
C VAL A 55 14.71 9.21 -3.30
N LEU A 56 15.19 9.12 -4.53
CA LEU A 56 16.62 8.97 -4.80
C LEU A 56 17.41 10.17 -4.28
N ARG A 57 16.98 11.40 -4.57
CA ARG A 57 17.69 12.59 -4.11
C ARG A 57 17.79 12.62 -2.59
N HIS A 58 16.71 12.28 -1.89
CA HIS A 58 16.66 12.30 -0.43
C HIS A 58 17.46 11.15 0.20
N TRP A 59 17.43 9.96 -0.41
CA TRP A 59 18.29 8.86 -0.02
C TRP A 59 19.76 9.27 -0.19
N TRP A 60 20.13 9.83 -1.33
CA TRP A 60 21.51 10.20 -1.61
C TRP A 60 22.01 11.34 -0.71
N SER A 61 21.16 12.32 -0.36
CA SER A 61 21.53 13.33 0.64
C SER A 61 21.72 12.74 2.04
N ALA A 62 20.95 11.70 2.41
CA ALA A 62 21.16 10.95 3.65
C ALA A 62 22.41 10.03 3.57
N ALA A 63 22.79 9.59 2.37
CA ALA A 63 23.97 8.77 2.12
C ALA A 63 25.26 9.59 2.02
N GLU A 64 25.21 10.87 1.62
CA GLU A 64 26.33 11.82 1.70
C GLU A 64 26.72 12.10 3.17
N VAL A 65 25.80 11.92 4.12
CA VAL A 65 26.08 11.94 5.57
C VAL A 65 26.65 10.61 6.08
N SER A 66 26.64 9.55 5.26
CA SER A 66 27.14 8.22 5.62
C SER A 66 28.30 7.83 4.71
N ALA A 67 29.49 8.33 5.06
CA ALA A 67 30.79 7.82 4.62
C ALA A 67 31.05 6.36 5.09
N ILE A 68 29.99 5.59 5.34
CA ILE A 68 30.05 4.17 5.69
C ILE A 68 30.12 3.39 4.38
N ASP A 69 31.20 2.64 4.26
CA ASP A 69 31.48 1.77 3.13
C ASP A 69 30.44 0.63 3.04
N PRO A 70 30.27 -0.01 1.87
CA PRO A 70 29.22 -1.02 1.64
C PRO A 70 29.12 -2.15 2.68
N PRO A 71 30.21 -2.78 3.17
CA PRO A 71 30.11 -3.80 4.22
C PRO A 71 29.64 -3.21 5.56
N GLY A 72 30.02 -1.97 5.88
CA GLY A 72 29.51 -1.24 7.04
C GLY A 72 27.99 -1.06 7.00
N ARG A 73 27.41 -0.84 5.82
CA ARG A 73 25.94 -0.74 5.67
C ARG A 73 25.24 -2.08 5.88
N LEU A 74 25.78 -3.17 5.31
CA LEU A 74 25.22 -4.52 5.50
C LEU A 74 25.16 -4.85 6.99
N LEU A 75 26.28 -4.68 7.69
CA LEU A 75 26.37 -4.96 9.11
C LEU A 75 25.49 -4.03 9.93
N ALA A 76 25.44 -2.73 9.62
CA ALA A 76 24.57 -1.78 10.32
C ALA A 76 23.08 -2.13 10.19
N VAL A 77 22.62 -2.59 9.01
CA VAL A 77 21.25 -3.07 8.81
C VAL A 77 20.98 -4.32 9.65
N ALA A 78 21.92 -5.27 9.66
CA ALA A 78 21.80 -6.49 10.45
C ALA A 78 21.81 -6.23 11.95
N VAL A 79 22.65 -5.31 12.41
CA VAL A 79 22.74 -4.86 13.80
C VAL A 79 21.50 -4.09 14.23
N ALA A 80 20.93 -3.25 13.36
CA ALA A 80 19.67 -2.56 13.61
C ALA A 80 18.48 -3.53 13.79
N ALA A 81 18.61 -4.76 13.29
CA ALA A 81 17.62 -5.82 13.47
C ALA A 81 17.82 -6.62 14.78
N LEU A 82 18.95 -6.49 15.49
CA LEU A 82 19.22 -7.21 16.73
C LEU A 82 18.28 -6.80 17.88
N PRO A 83 17.96 -7.74 18.80
CA PRO A 83 17.22 -7.43 20.02
C PRO A 83 18.05 -6.54 20.97
N GLU A 84 17.38 -5.75 21.85
CA GLU A 84 18.02 -4.82 22.80
C GLU A 84 19.18 -5.44 23.59
N ARG A 85 18.96 -6.65 24.11
CA ARG A 85 19.95 -7.46 24.85
C ARG A 85 21.21 -7.82 24.06
N ARG A 86 21.20 -7.67 22.73
CA ARG A 86 22.36 -7.87 21.85
C ARG A 86 22.81 -6.58 21.16
N ARG A 87 22.29 -5.42 21.55
CA ARG A 87 22.76 -4.12 21.02
C ARG A 87 24.20 -3.83 21.40
N GLU A 88 24.67 -4.31 22.55
CA GLU A 88 26.08 -4.21 22.94
C GLU A 88 26.96 -5.03 22.00
N TRP A 89 26.58 -6.28 21.72
CA TRP A 89 27.25 -7.09 20.70
C TRP A 89 27.22 -6.42 19.32
N GLY A 90 26.08 -5.89 18.90
CA GLY A 90 25.97 -5.18 17.63
C GLY A 90 26.87 -3.93 17.55
N ARG A 91 26.97 -3.15 18.64
CA ARG A 91 27.90 -2.03 18.76
C ARG A 91 29.35 -2.48 18.68
N ALA A 92 29.70 -3.58 19.35
CA ALA A 92 31.03 -4.18 19.28
C ALA A 92 31.38 -4.61 17.85
N MET A 93 30.50 -5.32 17.15
CA MET A 93 30.72 -5.73 15.75
C MET A 93 30.89 -4.54 14.81
N THR A 94 30.14 -3.45 15.02
CA THR A 94 30.33 -2.22 14.21
C THR A 94 31.66 -1.52 14.51
N ALA A 95 32.14 -1.59 15.76
CA ALA A 95 33.44 -1.03 16.15
C ALA A 95 34.58 -1.90 15.58
N GLU A 96 34.50 -3.22 15.71
CA GLU A 96 35.47 -4.16 15.12
C GLU A 96 35.56 -3.99 13.60
N LEU A 97 34.42 -3.86 12.90
CA LEU A 97 34.43 -3.60 11.47
C LEU A 97 35.13 -2.29 11.11
N ALA A 98 35.15 -1.28 12.00
CA ALA A 98 35.88 -0.04 11.75
C ALA A 98 37.40 -0.24 11.73
N GLU A 99 37.91 -1.18 12.55
CA GLU A 99 39.33 -1.53 12.64
C GLU A 99 39.79 -2.48 11.53
N VAL A 100 38.89 -3.21 10.87
CA VAL A 100 39.26 -4.11 9.77
C VAL A 100 39.69 -3.30 8.54
N GLU A 101 40.98 -3.37 8.19
CA GLU A 101 41.54 -2.79 6.98
C GLU A 101 41.33 -3.70 5.75
N GLY A 102 41.14 -3.07 4.59
CA GLY A 102 41.01 -3.79 3.32
C GLY A 102 39.58 -4.23 2.97
N ARG A 103 39.20 -4.02 1.70
CA ARG A 103 37.81 -4.19 1.23
C ARG A 103 37.29 -5.63 1.35
N SER A 104 38.11 -6.63 1.02
CA SER A 104 37.65 -8.03 1.05
C SER A 104 37.51 -8.57 2.48
N ALA A 105 38.43 -8.18 3.38
CA ALA A 105 38.39 -8.56 4.79
C ALA A 105 37.14 -8.00 5.48
N ARG A 106 36.81 -6.72 5.22
CA ARG A 106 35.57 -6.08 5.70
C ARG A 106 34.31 -6.79 5.22
N TRP A 107 34.28 -7.25 3.96
CA TRP A 107 33.16 -8.04 3.44
C TRP A 107 33.05 -9.41 4.09
N ARG A 108 34.17 -10.12 4.26
CA ARG A 108 34.20 -11.42 4.96
C ARG A 108 33.70 -11.27 6.38
N PHE A 109 34.16 -10.24 7.10
CA PHE A 109 33.71 -9.93 8.46
C PHE A 109 32.20 -9.62 8.50
N ALA A 110 31.72 -8.72 7.63
CA ALA A 110 30.31 -8.38 7.61
C ALA A 110 29.42 -9.60 7.30
N LEU A 111 29.81 -10.43 6.33
CA LEU A 111 29.07 -11.64 5.97
C LEU A 111 29.14 -12.71 7.06
N SER A 112 30.29 -12.92 7.72
CA SER A 112 30.39 -13.87 8.84
C SER A 112 29.54 -13.42 10.03
N SER A 113 29.55 -12.13 10.34
CA SER A 113 28.76 -11.56 11.43
C SER A 113 27.26 -11.64 11.14
N VAL A 114 26.83 -11.41 9.89
CA VAL A 114 25.44 -11.62 9.46
C VAL A 114 25.05 -13.10 9.49
N GLY A 115 25.93 -13.98 9.01
CA GLY A 115 25.71 -15.44 9.03
C GLY A 115 25.57 -15.98 10.45
N GLY A 116 26.43 -15.56 11.37
CA GLY A 116 26.32 -15.89 12.79
C GLY A 116 25.00 -15.39 13.38
N LEU A 117 24.54 -14.21 12.97
CA LEU A 117 23.26 -13.62 13.37
C LEU A 117 22.05 -14.48 12.96
N LEU A 118 22.09 -15.04 11.75
CA LEU A 118 21.04 -15.92 11.21
C LEU A 118 21.01 -17.30 11.88
N MET A 119 22.16 -17.76 12.39
CA MET A 119 22.31 -19.06 13.07
C MET A 119 21.91 -19.03 14.55
N LEU A 120 21.66 -17.85 15.13
CA LEU A 120 21.27 -17.75 16.53
C LEU A 120 19.83 -18.25 16.73
N PRO A 121 19.59 -19.13 17.73
CA PRO A 121 18.25 -19.62 18.01
C PRO A 121 17.31 -18.45 18.33
N PRO A 122 16.10 -18.41 17.74
CA PRO A 122 15.12 -17.37 18.00
C PRO A 122 14.76 -17.41 19.47
N ALA A 123 15.26 -16.43 20.21
CA ALA A 123 15.39 -16.53 21.65
C ALA A 123 14.05 -16.33 22.38
N GLY A 124 13.09 -17.28 22.27
CA GLY A 124 11.90 -17.54 23.10
C GLY A 124 10.53 -17.28 22.42
N GLY A 125 9.49 -18.02 22.83
CA GLY A 125 8.07 -17.76 22.46
C GLY A 125 7.37 -18.84 21.61
N TRP A 126 8.01 -19.98 21.36
CA TRP A 126 7.49 -21.06 20.53
C TRP A 126 6.06 -21.55 20.86
N PRO A 127 5.66 -21.73 22.13
CA PRO A 127 4.32 -22.25 22.44
C PRO A 127 3.19 -21.25 22.15
N VAL A 128 3.43 -19.95 22.27
CA VAL A 128 2.44 -18.90 21.92
C VAL A 128 2.33 -18.76 20.40
N LEU A 129 3.44 -18.90 19.69
CA LEU A 129 3.52 -18.95 18.23
C LEU A 129 2.70 -20.11 17.66
N ALA A 130 2.88 -21.31 18.21
CA ALA A 130 2.16 -22.51 17.80
C ALA A 130 0.65 -22.40 18.10
N LEU A 131 0.28 -21.84 19.26
CA LEU A 131 -1.12 -21.71 19.66
C LEU A 131 -1.88 -20.64 18.85
N VAL A 132 -1.27 -19.48 18.61
CA VAL A 132 -1.88 -18.42 17.79
C VAL A 132 -1.93 -18.82 16.31
N ALA A 133 -0.88 -19.45 15.78
CA ALA A 133 -0.92 -20.01 14.44
C ALA A 133 -1.99 -21.11 14.32
N GLY A 134 -2.10 -21.99 15.32
CA GLY A 134 -3.12 -23.04 15.37
C GLY A 134 -4.54 -22.48 15.39
N VAL A 135 -4.82 -21.45 16.19
CA VAL A 135 -6.15 -20.81 16.27
C VAL A 135 -6.51 -20.09 14.97
N VAL A 136 -5.57 -19.37 14.35
CA VAL A 136 -5.82 -18.68 13.08
C VAL A 136 -6.01 -19.68 11.94
N VAL A 137 -5.18 -20.74 11.88
CA VAL A 137 -5.36 -21.81 10.89
C VAL A 137 -6.69 -22.52 11.09
N ALA A 138 -7.08 -22.84 12.33
CA ALA A 138 -8.33 -23.54 12.63
C ALA A 138 -9.58 -22.69 12.34
N SER A 139 -9.59 -21.41 12.73
CA SER A 139 -10.73 -20.50 12.48
C SER A 139 -10.95 -20.24 11.00
N VAL A 140 -9.87 -20.17 10.21
CA VAL A 140 -9.99 -19.96 8.77
C VAL A 140 -10.26 -21.25 7.99
N ALA A 141 -9.71 -22.39 8.42
CA ALA A 141 -10.05 -23.70 7.88
C ALA A 141 -11.53 -24.09 8.13
N ALA A 142 -12.14 -23.61 9.22
CA ALA A 142 -13.55 -23.82 9.51
C ALA A 142 -14.49 -22.93 8.65
N ALA A 143 -14.09 -21.70 8.34
CA ALA A 143 -14.91 -20.76 7.57
C ALA A 143 -14.80 -20.93 6.04
N GLY A 144 -13.63 -21.34 5.54
CA GLY A 144 -13.34 -21.45 4.10
C GLY A 144 -14.26 -22.41 3.32
N PRO A 145 -14.57 -23.63 3.82
CA PRO A 145 -15.43 -24.58 3.12
C PRO A 145 -16.88 -24.11 3.03
N ALA A 146 -17.41 -23.47 4.07
CA ALA A 146 -18.78 -22.94 4.08
C ALA A 146 -18.95 -21.77 3.10
N VAL A 147 -17.96 -20.86 3.04
CA VAL A 147 -17.96 -19.74 2.08
C VAL A 147 -17.71 -20.21 0.65
N GLY A 148 -16.78 -21.16 0.45
CA GLY A 148 -16.48 -21.73 -0.86
C GLY A 148 -17.55 -22.64 -1.44
N ALA A 149 -18.40 -23.23 -0.59
CA ALA A 149 -19.61 -23.94 -1.02
C ALA A 149 -20.70 -22.95 -1.47
N ALA A 150 -20.84 -21.81 -0.78
CA ALA A 150 -21.83 -20.79 -1.11
C ALA A 150 -21.48 -19.97 -2.36
N VAL A 151 -20.19 -19.72 -2.62
CA VAL A 151 -19.71 -18.92 -3.76
C VAL A 151 -18.44 -19.53 -4.35
N PRO A 152 -18.54 -20.41 -5.37
CA PRO A 152 -17.39 -21.09 -5.96
C PRO A 152 -16.28 -20.14 -6.45
N GLY A 153 -16.65 -18.96 -6.96
CA GLY A 153 -15.72 -17.92 -7.42
C GLY A 153 -14.82 -17.33 -6.33
N LEU A 154 -15.17 -17.45 -5.05
CA LEU A 154 -14.39 -16.91 -3.94
C LEU A 154 -13.33 -17.87 -3.39
N ARG A 155 -13.31 -19.14 -3.83
CA ARG A 155 -12.40 -20.15 -3.27
C ARG A 155 -10.94 -19.74 -3.37
N VAL A 156 -10.52 -19.25 -4.54
CA VAL A 156 -9.13 -18.83 -4.78
C VAL A 156 -8.76 -17.65 -3.87
N PHE A 157 -9.62 -16.63 -3.80
CA PHE A 157 -9.43 -15.48 -2.92
C PHE A 157 -9.31 -15.91 -1.45
N ALA A 158 -10.27 -16.71 -0.96
CA ALA A 158 -10.33 -17.16 0.42
C ALA A 158 -9.07 -17.94 0.80
N VAL A 159 -8.66 -18.92 -0.01
CA VAL A 159 -7.43 -19.70 0.23
C VAL A 159 -6.20 -18.80 0.22
N ALA A 160 -6.04 -17.93 -0.78
CA ALA A 160 -4.89 -17.03 -0.88
C ALA A 160 -4.80 -16.08 0.33
N PHE A 161 -5.91 -15.42 0.67
CA PHE A 161 -5.96 -14.49 1.80
C PHE A 161 -5.67 -15.19 3.12
N THR A 162 -6.21 -16.40 3.32
CA THR A 162 -5.96 -17.23 4.50
C THR A 162 -4.49 -17.56 4.68
N VAL A 163 -3.85 -18.06 3.61
CA VAL A 163 -2.44 -18.44 3.62
C VAL A 163 -1.57 -17.23 3.93
N LEU A 164 -1.85 -16.09 3.30
CA LEU A 164 -1.12 -14.85 3.54
C LEU A 164 -1.34 -14.32 4.96
N ALA A 165 -2.58 -14.27 5.44
CA ALA A 165 -2.91 -13.85 6.80
C ALA A 165 -2.27 -14.76 7.86
N GLY A 166 -2.33 -16.07 7.67
CA GLY A 166 -1.66 -17.06 8.52
C GLY A 166 -0.15 -16.86 8.55
N ALA A 167 0.49 -16.70 7.39
CA ALA A 167 1.93 -16.42 7.29
C ALA A 167 2.31 -15.11 8.00
N MET A 168 1.50 -14.06 7.84
CA MET A 168 1.69 -12.79 8.53
C MET A 168 1.57 -12.94 10.05
N VAL A 169 0.60 -13.70 10.54
CA VAL A 169 0.45 -13.98 11.97
C VAL A 169 1.67 -14.72 12.49
N VAL A 170 2.13 -15.77 11.81
CA VAL A 170 3.36 -16.49 12.18
C VAL A 170 4.55 -15.54 12.23
N LEU A 171 4.74 -14.70 11.21
CA LEU A 171 5.81 -13.70 11.19
C LEU A 171 5.67 -12.67 12.32
N ALA A 172 4.46 -12.22 12.61
CA ALA A 172 4.18 -11.27 13.68
C ALA A 172 4.53 -11.88 15.03
N VAL A 173 4.07 -13.10 15.33
CA VAL A 173 4.35 -13.77 16.62
C VAL A 173 5.84 -14.12 16.73
N ALA A 174 6.51 -14.53 15.65
CA ALA A 174 7.96 -14.71 15.63
C ALA A 174 8.73 -13.42 15.95
N ARG A 175 8.19 -12.26 15.54
CA ARG A 175 8.75 -10.94 15.81
C ARG A 175 8.29 -10.33 17.15
N TRP A 176 7.35 -10.97 17.85
CA TRP A 176 6.62 -10.43 19.00
C TRP A 176 7.45 -10.48 20.28
N ARG A 177 8.49 -9.64 20.37
CA ARG A 177 9.27 -9.51 21.61
C ARG A 177 9.06 -8.21 22.35
N ARG A 178 8.45 -7.20 21.73
CA ARG A 178 7.91 -5.98 22.38
C ARG A 178 6.77 -5.42 21.54
N PRO A 179 5.49 -5.64 21.88
CA PRO A 179 4.40 -4.95 21.22
C PRO A 179 4.49 -3.47 21.58
N ARG A 180 5.01 -2.65 20.65
CA ARG A 180 4.59 -1.25 20.64
C ARG A 180 3.17 -1.30 20.10
N LEU A 181 2.22 -0.94 20.95
CA LEU A 181 0.82 -0.86 20.55
C LEU A 181 0.76 0.01 19.29
N PRO A 182 0.19 -0.51 18.19
CA PRO A 182 0.05 0.27 16.98
C PRO A 182 -0.80 1.50 17.28
N VAL A 183 -0.70 2.53 16.43
CA VAL A 183 -1.58 3.69 16.56
C VAL A 183 -3.00 3.19 16.33
N LEU A 184 -3.79 3.15 17.41
CA LEU A 184 -5.03 2.37 17.46
C LEU A 184 -6.01 2.79 16.36
N ALA A 185 -6.29 4.09 16.24
CA ALA A 185 -7.28 4.62 15.31
C ALA A 185 -7.03 4.24 13.82
N PRO A 186 -5.87 4.54 13.21
CA PRO A 186 -5.62 4.18 11.80
C PRO A 186 -5.52 2.67 11.59
N THR A 187 -5.09 1.92 12.61
CA THR A 187 -5.05 0.44 12.53
C THR A 187 -6.46 -0.15 12.53
N VAL A 188 -7.33 0.35 13.40
CA VAL A 188 -8.76 0.00 13.44
C VAL A 188 -9.43 0.38 12.13
N LEU A 189 -9.08 1.54 11.56
CA LEU A 189 -9.61 1.97 10.27
C LEU A 189 -9.22 1.02 9.13
N VAL A 190 -7.93 0.66 9.01
CA VAL A 190 -7.47 -0.27 7.95
C VAL A 190 -8.07 -1.66 8.14
N THR A 191 -8.06 -2.19 9.37
CA THR A 191 -8.62 -3.52 9.67
C THR A 191 -10.13 -3.57 9.41
N GLY A 192 -10.87 -2.57 9.86
CA GLY A 192 -12.30 -2.42 9.58
C GLY A 192 -12.59 -2.26 8.09
N GLY A 193 -11.78 -1.47 7.38
CA GLY A 193 -11.85 -1.34 5.93
C GLY A 193 -11.67 -2.70 5.23
N VAL A 194 -10.64 -3.46 5.59
CA VAL A 194 -10.36 -4.78 4.97
C VAL A 194 -11.51 -5.75 5.24
N ALA A 195 -12.04 -5.78 6.47
CA ALA A 195 -13.20 -6.59 6.80
C ALA A 195 -14.43 -6.18 5.97
N ALA A 196 -14.67 -4.88 5.81
CA ALA A 196 -15.75 -4.36 4.98
C ALA A 196 -15.55 -4.70 3.50
N SER A 197 -14.33 -4.63 2.95
CA SER A 197 -14.02 -5.04 1.58
C SER A 197 -14.39 -6.51 1.35
N ILE A 198 -13.94 -7.41 2.24
CA ILE A 198 -14.22 -8.84 2.15
C ILE A 198 -15.73 -9.10 2.22
N ALA A 199 -16.41 -8.49 3.19
CA ALA A 199 -17.86 -8.64 3.36
C ALA A 199 -18.63 -8.15 2.13
N MET A 200 -18.22 -7.03 1.54
CA MET A 200 -18.86 -6.49 0.34
C MET A 200 -18.58 -7.33 -0.91
N THR A 201 -17.38 -7.90 -1.08
CA THR A 201 -17.12 -8.87 -2.17
C THR A 201 -17.99 -10.11 -2.03
N VAL A 202 -18.12 -10.65 -0.82
CA VAL A 202 -19.00 -11.80 -0.55
C VAL A 202 -20.45 -11.46 -0.86
N LEU A 203 -20.95 -10.32 -0.37
CA LEU A 203 -22.32 -9.88 -0.61
C LEU A 203 -22.59 -9.65 -2.09
N PHE A 204 -21.65 -9.03 -2.80
CA PHE A 204 -21.72 -8.78 -4.24
C PHE A 204 -21.84 -10.08 -5.02
N LEU A 205 -20.92 -11.03 -4.81
CA LEU A 205 -20.91 -12.30 -5.53
C LEU A 205 -22.05 -13.25 -5.12
N ARG A 206 -22.62 -13.10 -3.93
CA ARG A 206 -23.83 -13.83 -3.53
C ARG A 206 -25.09 -13.31 -4.23
N ARG A 207 -25.17 -11.99 -4.45
CA ARG A 207 -26.29 -11.38 -5.20
C ARG A 207 -26.15 -11.66 -6.68
N GLU A 208 -24.93 -11.58 -7.20
CA GLU A 208 -24.62 -11.65 -8.63
C GLU A 208 -23.59 -12.77 -8.90
N PRO A 209 -23.99 -14.05 -8.89
CA PRO A 209 -23.08 -15.17 -9.06
C PRO A 209 -22.38 -15.16 -10.43
N ALA A 210 -23.05 -14.64 -11.47
CA ALA A 210 -22.46 -14.45 -12.80
C ALA A 210 -21.25 -13.50 -12.77
N ALA A 211 -21.18 -12.58 -11.81
CA ALA A 211 -20.04 -11.68 -11.67
C ALA A 211 -18.73 -12.39 -11.28
N ALA A 212 -18.79 -13.64 -10.82
CA ALA A 212 -17.61 -14.44 -10.51
C ALA A 212 -16.65 -14.61 -11.71
N GLN A 213 -17.16 -14.56 -12.95
CA GLN A 213 -16.31 -14.63 -14.15
C GLN A 213 -15.38 -13.42 -14.31
N TYR A 214 -15.72 -12.28 -13.69
CA TYR A 214 -14.91 -11.06 -13.68
C TYR A 214 -13.91 -11.00 -12.53
N LEU A 215 -13.87 -12.03 -11.67
CA LEU A 215 -12.84 -12.21 -10.66
C LEU A 215 -12.00 -13.46 -11.00
N PRO A 216 -11.20 -13.42 -12.10
CA PRO A 216 -10.36 -14.54 -12.45
C PRO A 216 -9.37 -14.85 -11.32
N PRO A 217 -8.81 -16.08 -11.25
CA PRO A 217 -7.92 -16.51 -10.18
C PRO A 217 -6.77 -15.54 -9.90
N VAL A 218 -6.18 -14.94 -10.94
CA VAL A 218 -5.10 -13.95 -10.81
C VAL A 218 -5.60 -12.70 -10.09
N ALA A 219 -6.75 -12.16 -10.47
CA ALA A 219 -7.35 -10.99 -9.83
C ALA A 219 -7.74 -11.26 -8.37
N ALA A 220 -8.28 -12.46 -8.09
CA ALA A 220 -8.56 -12.92 -6.74
C ALA A 220 -7.30 -12.97 -5.85
N VAL A 221 -6.20 -13.52 -6.37
CA VAL A 221 -4.90 -13.54 -5.67
C VAL A 221 -4.36 -12.13 -5.46
N CYS A 222 -4.46 -11.25 -6.46
CA CYS A 222 -4.04 -9.85 -6.34
C CYS A 222 -4.84 -9.11 -5.25
N LEU A 223 -6.16 -9.23 -5.24
CA LEU A 223 -7.01 -8.65 -4.21
C LEU A 223 -6.62 -9.16 -2.81
N ALA A 224 -6.44 -10.47 -2.67
CA ALA A 224 -6.01 -11.09 -1.41
C ALA A 224 -4.64 -10.55 -0.95
N ALA A 225 -3.67 -10.48 -1.86
CA ALA A 225 -2.33 -9.98 -1.58
C ALA A 225 -2.31 -8.51 -1.15
N VAL A 226 -3.11 -7.66 -1.80
CA VAL A 226 -3.18 -6.24 -1.45
C VAL A 226 -3.86 -6.03 -0.11
N LEU A 227 -5.00 -6.69 0.15
CA LEU A 227 -5.69 -6.58 1.45
C LEU A 227 -4.82 -7.13 2.59
N ALA A 228 -4.16 -8.27 2.38
CA ALA A 228 -3.18 -8.81 3.33
C ALA A 228 -2.01 -7.84 3.54
N GLY A 229 -1.47 -7.24 2.47
CA GLY A 229 -0.43 -6.22 2.54
C GLY A 229 -0.84 -4.99 3.34
N CYS A 230 -2.07 -4.51 3.17
CA CYS A 230 -2.62 -3.39 3.95
C CYS A 230 -2.68 -3.75 5.45
N LEU A 231 -3.17 -4.95 5.79
CA LEU A 231 -3.16 -5.46 7.17
C LEU A 231 -1.74 -5.56 7.73
N TRP A 232 -0.80 -6.09 6.95
CA TRP A 232 0.59 -6.19 7.37
C TRP A 232 1.19 -4.84 7.72
N VAL A 233 1.02 -3.85 6.85
CA VAL A 233 1.56 -2.51 7.07
C VAL A 233 0.89 -1.84 8.26
N ALA A 234 -0.42 -2.06 8.48
CA ALA A 234 -1.13 -1.53 9.64
C ALA A 234 -0.65 -2.16 10.96
N LEU A 235 -0.52 -3.48 11.00
CA LEU A 235 -0.17 -4.24 12.21
C LEU A 235 1.33 -4.25 12.52
N ALA A 236 2.17 -4.30 11.48
CA ALA A 236 3.61 -4.38 11.56
C ALA A 236 4.26 -3.12 10.96
N ALA A 237 3.70 -1.95 11.29
CA ALA A 237 4.11 -0.62 10.84
C ALA A 237 5.64 -0.55 10.62
N PRO A 238 6.09 -0.45 9.35
CA PRO A 238 7.50 -0.60 9.05
C PRO A 238 8.33 0.46 9.77
N ARG A 239 9.32 0.02 10.56
CA ARG A 239 10.21 0.92 11.32
C ARG A 239 10.93 1.95 10.43
N TRP A 240 11.12 1.63 9.15
CA TRP A 240 11.76 2.51 8.18
C TRP A 240 10.90 3.72 7.78
N LEU A 241 9.57 3.68 7.99
CA LEU A 241 8.68 4.81 7.74
C LEU A 241 8.81 5.92 8.79
N GLY A 242 9.49 5.66 9.90
CA GLY A 242 9.72 6.65 10.96
C GLY A 242 8.81 6.46 12.17
N THR A 243 9.07 7.26 13.20
CA THR A 243 8.43 7.15 14.53
C THR A 243 7.38 8.25 14.78
N GLY A 244 7.01 9.02 13.76
CA GLY A 244 6.07 10.12 13.91
C GLY A 244 4.67 9.61 14.27
N ARG A 245 4.12 10.05 15.40
CA ARG A 245 2.75 9.72 15.81
C ARG A 245 1.68 10.41 14.95
N LEU A 246 2.00 11.59 14.42
CA LEU A 246 1.07 12.41 13.65
C LEU A 246 0.77 11.83 12.25
N ALA A 247 1.79 11.27 11.59
CA ALA A 247 1.69 10.85 10.19
C ALA A 247 0.62 9.76 9.95
N PRO A 248 0.50 8.71 10.79
CA PRO A 248 -0.59 7.73 10.67
C PRO A 248 -1.99 8.32 10.83
N HIS A 249 -2.17 9.29 11.73
CA HIS A 249 -3.47 9.94 11.94
C HIS A 249 -3.84 10.84 10.76
N LEU A 250 -2.90 11.63 10.25
CA LEU A 250 -3.12 12.45 9.06
C LEU A 250 -3.44 11.58 7.84
N GLY A 251 -2.72 10.47 7.66
CA GLY A 251 -3.00 9.54 6.57
C GLY A 251 -4.37 8.88 6.69
N GLY A 252 -4.72 8.35 7.87
CA GLY A 252 -6.04 7.76 8.12
C GLY A 252 -7.19 8.76 7.95
N ALA A 253 -7.06 9.98 8.47
CA ALA A 253 -8.07 11.03 8.30
C ALA A 253 -8.26 11.39 6.82
N ALA A 254 -7.17 11.52 6.07
CA ALA A 254 -7.23 11.82 4.65
C ALA A 254 -7.86 10.69 3.83
N ALA A 255 -7.63 9.43 4.20
CA ALA A 255 -8.29 8.29 3.57
C ALA A 255 -9.81 8.31 3.80
N VAL A 256 -10.27 8.69 5.00
CA VAL A 256 -11.70 8.87 5.28
C VAL A 256 -12.29 10.01 4.45
N VAL A 257 -11.61 11.15 4.38
CA VAL A 257 -12.05 12.29 3.56
C VAL A 257 -12.16 11.89 2.09
N PHE A 258 -11.17 11.16 1.56
CA PHE A 258 -11.24 10.68 0.18
C PHE A 258 -12.39 9.68 0.00
N ALA A 259 -12.57 8.70 0.89
CA ALA A 259 -13.65 7.72 0.76
C ALA A 259 -15.04 8.38 0.82
N ALA A 260 -15.22 9.40 1.67
CA ALA A 260 -16.43 10.19 1.76
C ALA A 260 -16.66 11.03 0.49
N TRP A 261 -15.61 11.68 -0.02
CA TRP A 261 -15.65 12.39 -1.29
C TRP A 261 -16.01 11.45 -2.45
N PHE A 262 -15.39 10.28 -2.50
CA PHE A 262 -15.61 9.28 -3.54
C PHE A 262 -17.05 8.79 -3.52
N TRP A 263 -17.58 8.46 -2.34
CA TRP A 263 -18.99 8.11 -2.17
C TRP A 263 -19.93 9.23 -2.64
N LEU A 264 -19.66 10.48 -2.26
CA LEU A 264 -20.46 11.63 -2.65
C LEU A 264 -20.43 11.84 -4.17
N ALA A 265 -19.25 11.73 -4.78
CA ALA A 265 -19.06 11.88 -6.23
C ALA A 265 -19.90 10.87 -7.01
N ILE A 266 -19.91 9.60 -6.59
CA ILE A 266 -20.74 8.57 -7.24
C ILE A 266 -22.23 8.87 -7.06
N ARG A 267 -22.63 9.36 -5.88
CA ARG A 267 -24.03 9.66 -5.58
C ARG A 267 -24.57 10.85 -6.38
N THR A 268 -23.72 11.78 -6.78
CA THR A 268 -24.12 12.95 -7.57
C THR A 268 -24.23 12.69 -9.06
N ASP A 269 -23.73 11.55 -9.56
CA ASP A 269 -23.56 11.28 -11.01
C ASP A 269 -24.89 10.99 -11.77
N GLY A 270 -26.04 11.17 -11.14
CA GLY A 270 -27.37 10.96 -11.76
C GLY A 270 -28.36 12.11 -11.52
N THR A 271 -27.92 13.19 -10.88
CA THR A 271 -28.77 14.37 -10.64
C THR A 271 -28.20 15.52 -11.45
N GLU A 272 -28.95 16.08 -12.40
CA GLU A 272 -28.55 17.30 -13.13
C GLU A 272 -28.42 18.46 -12.13
N PRO A 273 -27.19 18.84 -11.72
CA PRO A 273 -27.03 19.91 -10.77
C PRO A 273 -27.19 21.25 -11.52
N PRO A 274 -27.62 22.33 -10.85
CA PRO A 274 -27.59 23.64 -11.47
C PRO A 274 -26.14 23.98 -11.88
N LEU A 275 -25.97 24.64 -13.04
CA LEU A 275 -24.67 24.94 -13.66
C LEU A 275 -23.58 25.49 -12.69
N PRO A 276 -23.85 26.44 -11.77
CA PRO A 276 -22.83 26.87 -10.81
C PRO A 276 -22.37 25.74 -9.88
N LEU A 277 -23.26 24.82 -9.51
CA LEU A 277 -22.92 23.66 -8.69
C LEU A 277 -22.11 22.63 -9.49
N VAL A 278 -22.35 22.49 -10.80
CA VAL A 278 -21.53 21.65 -11.69
C VAL A 278 -20.07 22.12 -11.69
N ILE A 279 -19.83 23.42 -11.80
CA ILE A 279 -18.47 23.99 -11.82
C ILE A 279 -17.76 23.73 -10.48
N VAL A 280 -18.44 24.01 -9.37
CA VAL A 280 -17.89 23.78 -8.03
C VAL A 280 -17.63 22.29 -7.81
N LEU A 281 -18.59 21.43 -8.17
CA LEU A 281 -18.47 19.99 -8.02
C LEU A 281 -17.33 19.44 -8.88
N SER A 282 -17.19 19.90 -10.12
CA SER A 282 -16.08 19.52 -11.02
C SER A 282 -14.73 19.91 -10.44
N LEU A 283 -14.61 21.13 -9.92
CA LEU A 283 -13.37 21.60 -9.27
C LEU A 283 -13.06 20.77 -8.03
N VAL A 284 -14.06 20.52 -7.17
CA VAL A 284 -13.92 19.68 -5.97
C VAL A 284 -13.59 18.25 -6.34
N LEU A 285 -14.16 17.70 -7.42
CA LEU A 285 -13.87 16.36 -7.94
C LEU A 285 -12.39 16.21 -8.28
N VAL A 286 -11.79 17.22 -8.90
CA VAL A 286 -10.39 17.16 -9.30
C VAL A 286 -9.46 17.47 -8.11
N LEU A 287 -9.80 18.47 -7.29
CA LEU A 287 -8.94 18.95 -6.23
C LEU A 287 -8.97 18.09 -4.95
N ALA A 288 -10.08 17.44 -4.64
CA ALA A 288 -10.20 16.65 -3.40
C ALA A 288 -9.26 15.43 -3.39
N PRO A 289 -9.13 14.62 -4.46
CA PRO A 289 -8.09 13.60 -4.57
C PRO A 289 -6.70 14.18 -4.37
N LEU A 290 -6.38 15.27 -5.06
CA LEU A 290 -5.07 15.93 -4.97
C LEU A 290 -4.77 16.35 -3.53
N GLY A 291 -5.72 17.02 -2.88
CA GLY A 291 -5.62 17.47 -1.50
C GLY A 291 -5.48 16.32 -0.51
N ALA A 292 -6.28 15.27 -0.64
CA ALA A 292 -6.28 14.12 0.27
C ALA A 292 -4.93 13.38 0.30
N PHE A 293 -4.18 13.35 -0.80
CA PHE A 293 -2.85 12.73 -0.78
C PHE A 293 -1.72 13.72 -0.46
N PHE A 294 -1.79 14.93 -1.04
CA PHE A 294 -0.72 15.91 -0.94
C PHE A 294 -0.65 16.56 0.44
N VAL A 295 -1.79 17.05 0.96
CA VAL A 295 -1.86 17.85 2.19
C VAL A 295 -1.36 17.08 3.42
N PRO A 296 -1.81 15.85 3.72
CA PRO A 296 -1.32 15.13 4.90
C PRO A 296 0.18 14.82 4.81
N ALA A 297 0.68 14.49 3.62
CA ALA A 297 2.10 14.22 3.39
C ALA A 297 2.95 15.48 3.53
N PHE A 298 2.49 16.61 3.00
CA PHE A 298 3.12 17.91 3.17
C PHE A 298 3.15 18.34 4.65
N ALA A 299 2.00 18.28 5.33
CA ALA A 299 1.86 18.67 6.73
C ALA A 299 2.76 17.79 7.64
N ALA A 300 2.73 16.47 7.45
CA ALA A 300 3.58 15.56 8.20
C ALA A 300 5.08 15.77 7.91
N GLY A 301 5.44 16.02 6.64
CA GLY A 301 6.81 16.31 6.24
C GLY A 301 7.35 17.60 6.84
N ARG A 302 6.52 18.65 6.86
CA ARG A 302 6.84 19.95 7.46
C ARG A 302 6.93 19.87 8.98
N ALA A 303 5.93 19.29 9.64
CA ALA A 303 5.89 19.17 11.10
C ALA A 303 7.02 18.28 11.64
N GLY A 304 7.31 17.16 10.95
CA GLY A 304 8.39 16.25 11.31
C GLY A 304 9.77 16.68 10.81
N ARG A 305 9.86 17.80 10.07
CA ARG A 305 11.07 18.28 9.37
C ARG A 305 11.80 17.17 8.60
N SER A 306 11.06 16.19 8.07
CA SER A 306 11.64 15.01 7.44
C SER A 306 10.75 14.48 6.33
N PHE A 307 11.37 14.09 5.23
CA PHE A 307 10.67 13.45 4.11
C PHE A 307 10.03 12.12 4.55
N ARG A 308 10.67 11.39 5.48
CA ARG A 308 10.16 10.11 5.98
C ARG A 308 8.80 10.27 6.66
N SER A 309 8.62 11.31 7.49
CA SER A 309 7.33 11.60 8.11
C SER A 309 6.23 11.88 7.07
N GLY A 310 6.55 12.61 6.00
CA GLY A 310 5.61 12.86 4.91
C GLY A 310 5.27 11.59 4.13
N LEU A 311 6.28 10.78 3.79
CA LEU A 311 6.09 9.50 3.10
C LEU A 311 5.28 8.53 3.95
N GLN A 312 5.50 8.52 5.26
CA GLN A 312 4.71 7.75 6.21
C GLN A 312 3.23 8.12 6.13
N ALA A 313 2.91 9.42 6.14
CA ALA A 313 1.51 9.86 6.01
C ALA A 313 0.91 9.40 4.67
N ALA A 314 1.64 9.56 3.56
CA ALA A 314 1.19 9.09 2.24
C ALA A 314 0.90 7.58 2.19
N VAL A 315 1.80 6.77 2.75
CA VAL A 315 1.61 5.31 2.83
C VAL A 315 0.39 4.97 3.68
N TRP A 316 0.22 5.62 4.84
CA TRP A 316 -0.96 5.43 5.69
C TRP A 316 -2.26 5.85 5.01
N THR A 317 -2.25 6.94 4.23
CA THR A 317 -3.41 7.31 3.40
C THR A 317 -3.76 6.16 2.46
N VAL A 318 -2.78 5.65 1.71
CA VAL A 318 -3.02 4.64 0.67
C VAL A 318 -3.48 3.31 1.25
N ILE A 319 -2.86 2.80 2.31
CA ILE A 319 -3.25 1.51 2.90
C ILE A 319 -4.63 1.54 3.58
N ALA A 320 -5.07 2.70 4.06
CA ALA A 320 -6.42 2.89 4.59
C ALA A 320 -7.43 3.10 3.44
N LEU A 321 -7.02 3.84 2.41
CA LEU A 321 -7.85 4.17 1.28
C LEU A 321 -8.30 2.95 0.47
N ILE A 322 -7.35 2.09 0.10
CA ILE A 322 -7.59 0.92 -0.76
C ILE A 322 -8.82 0.13 -0.29
N PRO A 323 -8.86 -0.37 0.96
CA PRO A 323 -9.98 -1.18 1.39
C PRO A 323 -11.27 -0.36 1.60
N LEU A 324 -11.17 0.89 2.07
CA LEU A 324 -12.34 1.75 2.29
C LEU A 324 -13.06 2.07 0.98
N THR A 325 -12.32 2.57 -0.01
CA THR A 325 -12.89 2.90 -1.33
C THR A 325 -13.45 1.67 -2.02
N TYR A 326 -12.75 0.54 -1.96
CA TYR A 326 -13.24 -0.71 -2.52
C TYR A 326 -14.54 -1.18 -1.84
N ALA A 327 -14.63 -1.07 -0.52
CA ALA A 327 -15.84 -1.41 0.24
C ALA A 327 -17.03 -0.49 -0.07
N VAL A 328 -16.77 0.78 -0.40
CA VAL A 328 -17.78 1.75 -0.83
C VAL A 328 -18.22 1.49 -2.28
N TRP A 329 -17.29 1.14 -3.16
CA TRP A 329 -17.53 0.96 -4.59
C TRP A 329 -18.55 -0.12 -4.88
N LEU A 330 -18.37 -1.33 -4.33
CA LEU A 330 -19.21 -2.48 -4.65
C LEU A 330 -20.72 -2.28 -4.37
N PRO A 331 -21.15 -1.84 -3.17
CA PRO A 331 -22.58 -1.62 -2.92
C PRO A 331 -23.15 -0.49 -3.77
N GLU A 332 -22.35 0.52 -4.08
CA GLU A 332 -22.78 1.64 -4.89
C GLU A 332 -22.92 1.27 -6.36
N ALA A 333 -22.00 0.46 -6.89
CA ALA A 333 -22.09 -0.13 -8.22
C ALA A 333 -23.34 -1.01 -8.39
N LEU A 334 -23.66 -1.86 -7.40
CA LEU A 334 -24.91 -2.62 -7.41
C LEU A 334 -26.13 -1.72 -7.43
N ARG A 335 -26.10 -0.63 -6.65
CA ARG A 335 -27.21 0.33 -6.61
C ARG A 335 -27.40 1.01 -7.97
N GLN A 336 -26.33 1.53 -8.56
CA GLN A 336 -26.41 2.20 -9.87
C GLN A 336 -26.82 1.24 -10.97
N HIS A 337 -26.26 0.03 -10.99
CA HIS A 337 -26.66 -0.97 -11.97
C HIS A 337 -28.16 -1.33 -11.85
N ALA A 338 -28.70 -1.36 -10.63
CA ALA A 338 -30.14 -1.59 -10.42
C ALA A 338 -31.03 -0.41 -10.88
N ILE A 339 -30.49 0.81 -10.98
CA ILE A 339 -31.23 2.01 -11.41
C ILE A 339 -31.16 2.14 -12.93
N ASP A 340 -29.95 2.11 -13.50
CA ASP A 340 -29.69 2.51 -14.89
C ASP A 340 -29.14 1.37 -15.77
N GLY A 341 -28.89 0.18 -15.20
CA GLY A 341 -28.26 -0.94 -15.91
C GLY A 341 -26.82 -0.68 -16.38
N GLY A 342 -26.21 0.43 -15.96
CA GLY A 342 -24.89 0.88 -16.39
C GLY A 342 -23.74 0.47 -15.46
N LEU A 343 -22.52 0.83 -15.87
CA LEU A 343 -21.34 0.83 -15.02
C LEU A 343 -21.25 2.12 -14.20
N LEU A 344 -20.63 2.01 -13.03
CA LEU A 344 -20.30 3.15 -12.17
C LEU A 344 -19.35 4.13 -12.88
N LEU A 345 -18.50 3.63 -13.79
CA LEU A 345 -17.65 4.44 -14.65
C LEU A 345 -17.92 4.08 -16.11
N GLY A 346 -18.51 4.98 -16.88
CA GLY A 346 -18.51 4.87 -18.35
C GLY A 346 -19.83 5.14 -19.06
N GLY A 347 -20.96 5.26 -18.37
CA GLY A 347 -22.25 5.62 -18.98
C GLY A 347 -22.75 4.66 -20.07
N GLU A 348 -22.01 3.58 -20.36
CA GLU A 348 -22.45 2.55 -21.30
C GLU A 348 -23.63 1.81 -20.69
N VAL A 349 -24.79 2.06 -21.29
CA VAL A 349 -26.05 1.42 -20.95
C VAL A 349 -25.92 -0.05 -21.38
N ALA A 350 -26.08 -0.98 -20.43
CA ALA A 350 -26.10 -2.44 -20.60
C ALA A 350 -24.76 -3.21 -20.48
N ALA A 351 -23.78 -2.71 -19.72
CA ALA A 351 -22.64 -3.54 -19.33
C ALA A 351 -23.02 -4.57 -18.23
N PRO A 352 -22.40 -5.76 -18.21
CA PRO A 352 -22.69 -6.79 -17.21
C PRO A 352 -22.29 -6.32 -15.80
N VAL A 353 -23.11 -6.64 -14.79
CA VAL A 353 -22.89 -6.21 -13.38
C VAL A 353 -21.46 -6.46 -12.92
N GLY A 354 -20.88 -7.60 -13.31
CA GLY A 354 -19.54 -8.00 -12.91
C GLY A 354 -18.39 -7.15 -13.47
N ALA A 355 -18.60 -6.37 -14.53
CA ALA A 355 -17.60 -5.40 -14.98
C ALA A 355 -17.32 -4.33 -13.91
N ASN A 356 -18.31 -3.97 -13.08
CA ASN A 356 -18.08 -3.09 -11.93
C ASN A 356 -17.10 -3.67 -10.90
N LEU A 357 -17.02 -4.99 -10.76
CA LEU A 357 -16.04 -5.64 -9.90
C LEU A 357 -14.63 -5.51 -10.47
N ALA A 358 -14.48 -5.69 -11.79
CA ALA A 358 -13.20 -5.47 -12.48
C ALA A 358 -12.74 -4.01 -12.36
N ASP A 359 -13.65 -3.05 -12.56
CA ASP A 359 -13.37 -1.63 -12.39
C ASP A 359 -12.93 -1.30 -10.97
N ALA A 360 -13.66 -1.80 -9.96
CA ALA A 360 -13.28 -1.60 -8.55
C ALA A 360 -11.85 -2.10 -8.28
N LEU A 361 -11.44 -3.24 -8.86
CA LEU A 361 -10.08 -3.76 -8.72
C LEU A 361 -9.06 -2.84 -9.40
N VAL A 362 -9.28 -2.45 -10.64
CA VAL A 362 -8.37 -1.58 -11.40
C VAL A 362 -8.21 -0.24 -10.68
N PHE A 363 -9.32 0.36 -10.25
CA PHE A 363 -9.31 1.69 -9.67
C PHE A 363 -8.77 1.71 -8.23
N CYS A 364 -9.31 0.85 -7.35
CA CYS A 364 -8.94 0.86 -5.94
C CYS A 364 -7.56 0.23 -5.68
N LEU A 365 -7.12 -0.77 -6.46
CA LEU A 365 -5.85 -1.45 -6.23
C LEU A 365 -4.71 -0.89 -7.08
N GLY A 366 -5.01 -0.36 -8.27
CA GLY A 366 -4.02 0.16 -9.22
C GLY A 366 -3.96 1.68 -9.21
N VAL A 367 -4.99 2.30 -9.78
CA VAL A 367 -5.06 3.73 -10.09
C VAL A 367 -4.91 4.62 -8.85
N PHE A 368 -5.80 4.50 -7.85
CA PHE A 368 -5.81 5.41 -6.70
C PHE A 368 -4.54 5.29 -5.86
N PRO A 369 -4.02 4.10 -5.55
CA PRO A 369 -2.76 3.96 -4.81
C PRO A 369 -1.57 4.58 -5.53
N VAL A 370 -1.47 4.38 -6.85
CA VAL A 370 -0.38 4.88 -7.68
C VAL A 370 -0.39 6.40 -7.74
N LEU A 371 -1.53 6.99 -8.08
CA LEU A 371 -1.69 8.45 -8.11
C LEU A 371 -1.45 9.02 -6.70
N GLY A 372 -2.07 8.41 -5.69
CA GLY A 372 -2.02 8.87 -4.32
C GLY A 372 -0.63 8.82 -3.69
N LEU A 373 0.10 7.71 -3.84
CA LEU A 373 1.49 7.62 -3.40
C LEU A 373 2.35 8.68 -4.07
N THR A 374 2.12 8.93 -5.35
CA THR A 374 2.93 9.90 -6.07
C THR A 374 2.71 11.31 -5.55
N LEU A 375 1.46 11.75 -5.44
CA LEU A 375 1.10 13.04 -4.90
C LEU A 375 1.60 13.20 -3.46
N GLY A 376 1.50 12.13 -2.67
CA GLY A 376 2.03 12.06 -1.32
C GLY A 376 3.56 12.21 -1.28
N VAL A 377 4.31 11.59 -2.20
CA VAL A 377 5.78 11.76 -2.29
C VAL A 377 6.13 13.21 -2.63
N ILE A 378 5.40 13.84 -3.55
CA ILE A 378 5.62 15.25 -3.90
C ILE A 378 5.35 16.13 -2.67
N GLY A 379 4.22 15.94 -2.00
CA GLY A 379 3.85 16.64 -0.77
C GLY A 379 4.91 16.48 0.33
N ALA A 380 5.35 15.25 0.60
CA ALA A 380 6.40 14.95 1.56
C ALA A 380 7.71 15.68 1.26
N GLY A 381 8.11 15.72 -0.02
CA GLY A 381 9.31 16.41 -0.48
C GLY A 381 9.25 17.92 -0.27
N LEU A 382 8.13 18.54 -0.60
CA LEU A 382 7.93 19.97 -0.42
C LEU A 382 7.82 20.35 1.06
N GLY A 383 7.07 19.57 1.85
CA GLY A 383 6.91 19.79 3.28
C GLY A 383 8.24 19.80 4.01
N ALA A 384 9.10 18.82 3.75
CA ALA A 384 10.42 18.71 4.37
C ALA A 384 11.34 19.90 4.03
N ARG A 385 11.30 20.42 2.79
CA ARG A 385 12.14 21.54 2.35
C ARG A 385 11.75 22.85 3.02
N THR A 386 10.45 23.12 3.15
CA THR A 386 9.96 24.36 3.75
C THR A 386 10.23 24.48 5.26
N ALA A 387 10.71 23.41 5.89
CA ALA A 387 11.03 23.37 7.31
C ALA A 387 12.54 23.50 7.61
N ALA A 388 13.39 23.54 6.59
CA ALA A 388 14.81 23.81 6.77
C ALA A 388 15.01 25.31 7.06
N PRO A 389 15.80 25.68 8.09
CA PRO A 389 16.14 27.09 8.34
C PRO A 389 16.88 27.64 7.11
N SER A 390 16.42 28.80 6.64
CA SER A 390 17.00 29.57 5.54
C SER A 390 18.34 30.17 5.89
#